data_AF-A0A2E3H9E1-F1
#
_entry.id   AF-A0A2E3H9E1-F1
#
_cell.length_a   1.000
_cell.length_b   1.000
_cell.length_c   1.000
_cell.angle_alpha   90.00
_cell.angle_beta   90.00
_cell.angle_gamma   90.00
#
_symmetry.space_group_name_H-M   'P 1'
#
loop_
_entity.id
_entity.type
_entity.pdbx_description
1 polymer ?
#
loop_
_entity_poly.entity_id
_entity_poly.type
_entity_poly.pdbx_seq_one_letter_code
_entity_poly.pdbx_strand_id
1 'polypeptide(L)'
;MISAGRWILYFWAWFATILQLPGDDRLSGGETTVFVTSDKAFARPLANIGRLTRRQHTVGNSFFNQNWVAAPASTTARDGLGYLFNARSCSACHVRDGRGSPPAFGEDALGLIMRLSVPGRLATGGPVPDPAYGLQLSERALPGVRPEGHVRVSYREEKGNYGDGSSFSLRKPTYEVVDLSAGPLHPDIRFSPRVAPAVHGLGLLAAVEEEELRRREDPGDLDGDGISGRMNQVWDYEAEKVVAGRFGWKGNQPSLRQQTAGAFVGDLGITSPLFPGENHTAVYAKLHGFENLPASEQPELDGKILQRVTTYLETLAPPARRMVDDPVVRRGQKIFSRMKCASCHTPEMRTGDFHEIAELRNQTIRPYTDLLLHDMGDGLSDGREDFMASGREWRTPPLWGIGLQERVNGHTTLLHDGRARDLAEAILWHGGEGRTAREAFRKAPLEERVALLSFLQSL
;
A
#
# COMPACT_ATOMS: atom_id res chain seq x y z
N MET A 1 53.66 -10.88 59.23
CA MET A 1 52.63 -9.82 59.31
C MET A 1 51.64 -10.07 58.19
N ILE A 2 50.36 -9.92 58.53
CA ILE A 2 49.18 -10.37 57.81
C ILE A 2 48.89 -9.44 56.61
N SER A 3 48.48 -10.02 55.47
CA SER A 3 47.34 -9.53 54.64
C SER A 3 47.42 -10.10 53.22
N ALA A 4 46.63 -11.14 52.97
CA ALA A 4 46.29 -11.61 51.64
C ALA A 4 45.00 -10.90 51.20
N GLY A 5 45.09 -10.04 50.18
CA GLY A 5 43.95 -9.34 49.58
C GLY A 5 43.46 -10.05 48.32
N ARG A 6 42.42 -10.86 48.49
CA ARG A 6 41.64 -11.52 47.42
C ARG A 6 40.75 -10.47 46.74
N TRP A 7 40.94 -10.23 45.44
CA TRP A 7 39.93 -9.54 44.61
C TRP A 7 39.33 -10.55 43.64
N ILE A 8 38.16 -11.04 44.00
CA ILE A 8 37.23 -11.73 43.11
C ILE A 8 36.29 -10.64 42.59
N LEU A 9 36.43 -10.27 41.32
CA LEU A 9 35.43 -9.46 40.62
C LEU A 9 34.69 -10.35 39.63
N TYR A 10 33.42 -10.55 39.96
CA TYR A 10 32.41 -11.30 39.24
C TYR A 10 32.12 -10.67 37.88
N PHE A 11 32.45 -11.36 36.79
CA PHE A 11 31.86 -11.11 35.47
C PHE A 11 30.57 -11.92 35.37
N TRP A 12 29.42 -11.31 35.66
CA TRP A 12 28.12 -11.82 35.22
C TRP A 12 27.78 -11.15 33.89
N ALA A 13 28.06 -11.85 32.79
CA ALA A 13 27.49 -11.53 31.50
C ALA A 13 25.98 -11.82 31.56
N TRP A 14 25.17 -10.77 31.67
CA TRP A 14 23.74 -10.85 31.43
C TRP A 14 23.49 -11.02 29.93
N PHE A 15 23.48 -12.26 29.46
CA PHE A 15 22.72 -12.61 28.26
C PHE A 15 21.24 -12.52 28.64
N ALA A 16 20.64 -11.35 28.41
CA ALA A 16 19.20 -11.22 28.40
C ALA A 16 18.68 -11.85 27.11
N THR A 17 18.63 -13.18 27.07
CA THR A 17 17.78 -13.89 26.13
C THR A 17 16.35 -13.58 26.55
N ILE A 18 15.75 -12.57 25.92
CA ILE A 18 14.31 -12.34 26.02
C ILE A 18 13.67 -13.59 25.38
N LEU A 19 13.35 -14.58 26.20
CA LEU A 19 12.38 -15.60 25.82
C LEU A 19 11.04 -14.86 25.69
N GLN A 20 10.75 -14.36 24.48
CA GLN A 20 9.37 -14.13 24.09
C GLN A 20 8.67 -15.48 24.24
N LEU A 21 7.70 -15.56 25.17
CA LEU A 21 6.72 -16.64 25.14
C LEU A 21 6.17 -16.68 23.71
N PRO A 22 6.18 -17.83 22.99
CA PRO A 22 5.70 -17.86 21.63
C PRO A 22 4.22 -17.45 21.65
N GLY A 23 3.95 -16.25 21.15
CA GLY A 23 2.59 -15.80 20.88
C GLY A 23 1.94 -16.75 19.89
N ASP A 24 0.61 -16.84 19.91
CA ASP A 24 -0.13 -17.61 18.93
C ASP A 24 0.11 -17.03 17.52
N ASP A 25 0.89 -17.76 16.70
CA ASP A 25 1.27 -17.37 15.33
C ASP A 25 0.07 -17.14 14.39
N ARG A 26 -1.14 -17.56 14.80
CA ARG A 26 -2.40 -17.27 14.09
C ARG A 26 -2.83 -15.81 14.24
N LEU A 27 -2.40 -15.12 15.30
CA LEU A 27 -2.83 -13.76 15.65
C LEU A 27 -2.07 -12.70 14.86
N SER A 28 -2.43 -12.52 13.59
CA SER A 28 -1.85 -11.52 12.68
C SER A 28 -1.96 -10.08 13.19
N GLY A 29 -3.04 -9.75 13.90
CA GLY A 29 -3.31 -8.43 14.49
C GLY A 29 -3.40 -8.44 16.02
N GLY A 30 -2.78 -9.41 16.70
CA GLY A 30 -2.96 -9.55 18.14
C GLY A 30 -4.44 -9.85 18.50
N GLU A 31 -4.97 -9.16 19.51
CA GLU A 31 -6.37 -9.31 19.95
C GLU A 31 -7.39 -8.81 18.91
N THR A 32 -6.94 -8.07 17.89
CA THR A 32 -7.83 -7.56 16.84
C THR A 32 -8.05 -8.57 15.69
N THR A 33 -7.34 -9.70 15.70
CA THR A 33 -7.32 -10.71 14.62
C THR A 33 -8.69 -11.35 14.39
N VAL A 34 -9.09 -11.52 13.12
CA VAL A 34 -10.33 -12.24 12.74
C VAL A 34 -10.04 -13.59 12.08
N PHE A 35 -10.81 -14.62 12.44
CA PHE A 35 -10.68 -15.97 11.89
C PHE A 35 -11.70 -16.22 10.76
N VAL A 36 -11.77 -15.29 9.80
CA VAL A 36 -12.64 -15.41 8.62
C VAL A 36 -11.78 -15.70 7.41
N THR A 37 -12.09 -16.81 6.72
CA THR A 37 -11.36 -17.25 5.53
C THR A 37 -12.21 -17.29 4.27
N SER A 38 -13.42 -16.71 4.28
CA SER A 38 -14.26 -16.60 3.07
C SER A 38 -13.86 -15.39 2.23
N ASP A 39 -14.63 -15.11 1.19
CA ASP A 39 -14.64 -13.85 0.44
C ASP A 39 -14.84 -12.57 1.28
N LYS A 40 -15.16 -12.69 2.58
CA LYS A 40 -15.36 -11.59 3.53
C LYS A 40 -14.16 -11.38 4.46
N ALA A 41 -13.03 -12.04 4.21
CA ALA A 41 -11.88 -12.03 5.13
C ALA A 41 -11.30 -10.64 5.40
N PHE A 42 -11.31 -9.74 4.40
CA PHE A 42 -10.74 -8.39 4.54
C PHE A 42 -11.74 -7.34 5.04
N ALA A 43 -13.04 -7.65 5.02
CA ALA A 43 -14.13 -6.71 5.31
C ALA A 43 -14.65 -6.78 6.76
N ARG A 44 -13.86 -7.34 7.69
CA ARG A 44 -14.29 -7.52 9.08
C ARG A 44 -13.78 -6.38 9.96
N PRO A 45 -14.60 -5.88 10.90
CA PRO A 45 -14.10 -4.99 11.93
C PRO A 45 -13.12 -5.72 12.86
N LEU A 46 -12.28 -4.97 13.59
CA LEU A 46 -11.43 -5.48 14.67
C LEU A 46 -12.19 -6.45 15.59
N ALA A 47 -11.60 -7.59 15.93
CA ALA A 47 -12.27 -8.60 16.75
C ALA A 47 -12.64 -8.09 18.15
N ASN A 48 -11.81 -7.22 18.73
CA ASN A 48 -12.01 -6.56 20.02
C ASN A 48 -12.77 -5.21 19.92
N ILE A 49 -13.36 -4.86 18.77
CA ILE A 49 -13.98 -3.54 18.54
C ILE A 49 -15.07 -3.21 19.57
N GLY A 50 -14.93 -2.05 20.22
CA GLY A 50 -15.87 -1.51 21.18
C GLY A 50 -17.16 -1.01 20.52
N ARG A 51 -18.20 -0.78 21.34
CA ARG A 51 -19.54 -0.40 20.84
C ARG A 51 -19.55 0.93 20.08
N LEU A 52 -18.83 1.94 20.58
CA LEU A 52 -18.78 3.27 19.95
C LEU A 52 -17.96 3.22 18.65
N THR A 53 -16.78 2.61 18.69
CA THR A 53 -15.90 2.38 17.53
C THR A 53 -16.62 1.55 16.45
N ARG A 54 -17.45 0.57 16.83
CA ARG A 54 -18.26 -0.21 15.87
C ARG A 54 -19.30 0.64 15.15
N ARG A 55 -19.91 1.64 15.81
CA ARG A 55 -20.82 2.59 15.13
C ARG A 55 -20.05 3.45 14.12
N GLN A 56 -18.89 3.95 14.56
CA GLN A 56 -17.69 4.33 13.77
C GLN A 56 -17.60 3.65 12.41
N HIS A 57 -17.12 2.42 12.52
CA HIS A 57 -16.86 1.51 11.44
C HIS A 57 -18.06 1.35 10.50
N THR A 58 -19.27 1.11 11.03
CA THR A 58 -20.45 0.89 10.19
C THR A 58 -20.81 2.11 9.34
N VAL A 59 -20.68 3.33 9.87
CA VAL A 59 -20.95 4.54 9.09
C VAL A 59 -19.89 4.72 8.00
N GLY A 60 -18.61 4.60 8.34
CA GLY A 60 -17.52 4.71 7.35
C GLY A 60 -17.60 3.64 6.27
N ASN A 61 -17.92 2.39 6.64
CA ASN A 61 -18.19 1.28 5.70
C ASN A 61 -19.24 1.65 4.66
N SER A 62 -20.31 2.35 5.08
CA SER A 62 -21.37 2.79 4.17
C SER A 62 -20.89 3.82 3.15
N PHE A 63 -20.00 4.74 3.53
CA PHE A 63 -19.43 5.75 2.62
C PHE A 63 -18.32 5.20 1.74
N PHE A 64 -17.57 4.21 2.23
CA PHE A 64 -16.56 3.50 1.45
C PHE A 64 -17.17 2.68 0.30
N ASN A 65 -18.32 2.04 0.55
CA ASN A 65 -18.90 1.06 -0.36
C ASN A 65 -19.94 1.60 -1.36
N GLN A 66 -20.58 2.73 -1.07
CA GLN A 66 -21.67 3.25 -1.89
C GLN A 66 -21.18 4.25 -2.93
N ASN A 67 -21.86 4.27 -4.08
CA ASN A 67 -21.54 5.21 -5.15
C ASN A 67 -21.90 6.64 -4.75
N TRP A 68 -20.97 7.54 -4.99
CA TRP A 68 -21.20 8.98 -5.03
C TRP A 68 -21.90 9.36 -6.35
N VAL A 69 -22.68 10.43 -6.31
CA VAL A 69 -23.44 10.97 -7.44
C VAL A 69 -23.08 12.42 -7.70
N ALA A 70 -23.34 12.91 -8.91
CA ALA A 70 -23.16 14.32 -9.23
C ALA A 70 -24.04 15.20 -8.33
N ALA A 71 -23.50 16.31 -7.85
CA ALA A 71 -24.28 17.34 -7.18
C ALA A 71 -24.98 18.27 -8.20
N PRO A 72 -26.14 18.84 -7.83
CA PRO A 72 -26.95 18.51 -6.65
C PRO A 72 -27.77 17.23 -6.86
N ALA A 73 -27.95 16.43 -5.80
CA ALA A 73 -28.86 15.27 -5.82
C ALA A 73 -29.83 15.25 -4.62
N SER A 74 -30.88 14.42 -4.70
CA SER A 74 -31.80 14.22 -3.56
C SER A 74 -31.13 13.54 -2.35
N THR A 75 -30.01 12.85 -2.57
CA THR A 75 -29.19 12.22 -1.54
C THR A 75 -28.00 13.11 -1.18
N THR A 76 -28.26 14.26 -0.56
CA THR A 76 -27.28 15.31 -0.24
C THR A 76 -26.13 14.90 0.68
N ALA A 77 -26.20 13.72 1.29
CA ALA A 77 -25.07 13.18 2.06
C ALA A 77 -24.02 12.49 1.18
N ARG A 78 -24.31 12.21 -0.10
CA ARG A 78 -23.47 11.44 -1.04
C ARG A 78 -23.49 12.00 -2.45
N ASP A 79 -23.88 13.25 -2.62
CA ASP A 79 -23.54 14.00 -3.82
C ASP A 79 -22.18 14.67 -3.65
N GLY A 80 -21.68 15.27 -4.72
CA GLY A 80 -20.33 15.86 -4.77
C GLY A 80 -19.31 14.98 -5.49
N LEU A 81 -19.74 13.98 -6.27
CA LEU A 81 -18.83 13.32 -7.22
C LEU A 81 -18.28 14.39 -8.18
N GLY A 82 -16.96 14.52 -8.25
CA GLY A 82 -16.31 15.56 -9.05
C GLY A 82 -16.53 15.38 -10.55
N TYR A 83 -16.24 16.44 -11.31
CA TYR A 83 -16.37 16.41 -12.78
C TYR A 83 -15.45 15.40 -13.45
N LEU A 84 -14.25 15.19 -12.89
CA LEU A 84 -13.24 14.24 -13.34
C LEU A 84 -12.93 13.26 -12.20
N PHE A 85 -12.99 11.98 -12.50
CA PHE A 85 -12.80 10.91 -11.52
C PHE A 85 -12.30 9.63 -12.17
N ASN A 86 -11.85 8.69 -11.34
CA ASN A 86 -11.49 7.34 -11.74
C ASN A 86 -12.53 6.33 -11.28
N ALA A 87 -13.18 6.53 -10.13
CA ALA A 87 -14.22 5.66 -9.62
C ALA A 87 -15.32 6.44 -8.88
N ARG A 88 -16.45 5.76 -8.64
CA ARG A 88 -17.59 6.34 -7.91
C ARG A 88 -17.70 5.89 -6.46
N SER A 89 -16.87 4.94 -6.02
CA SER A 89 -16.77 4.51 -4.63
C SER A 89 -15.35 4.00 -4.39
N CYS A 90 -14.90 4.02 -3.13
CA CYS A 90 -13.60 3.46 -2.77
C CYS A 90 -13.57 1.94 -3.06
N SER A 91 -14.69 1.25 -2.79
CA SER A 91 -14.84 -0.19 -3.03
C SER A 91 -14.77 -0.62 -4.50
N ALA A 92 -14.95 0.30 -5.45
CA ALA A 92 -14.83 -0.02 -6.88
C ALA A 92 -13.37 -0.36 -7.24
N CYS A 93 -12.42 0.34 -6.61
CA CYS A 93 -10.98 0.08 -6.76
C CYS A 93 -10.50 -0.94 -5.72
N HIS A 94 -10.94 -0.80 -4.47
CA HIS A 94 -10.59 -1.66 -3.33
C HIS A 94 -11.66 -2.74 -3.13
N VAL A 95 -11.79 -3.64 -4.12
CA VAL A 95 -12.86 -4.65 -4.16
C VAL A 95 -12.87 -5.48 -2.88
N ARG A 96 -13.99 -5.46 -2.14
CA ARG A 96 -14.14 -6.14 -0.83
C ARG A 96 -13.01 -5.83 0.16
N ASP A 97 -12.55 -4.57 0.18
CA ASP A 97 -11.42 -4.08 1.01
C ASP A 97 -10.07 -4.70 0.64
N GLY A 98 -10.04 -5.45 -0.45
CA GLY A 98 -8.87 -6.11 -1.00
C GLY A 98 -8.22 -5.32 -2.12
N ARG A 99 -7.50 -6.06 -2.95
CA ARG A 99 -6.68 -5.50 -4.03
C ARG A 99 -7.50 -5.29 -5.30
N GLY A 100 -7.17 -4.24 -6.05
CA GLY A 100 -7.61 -4.07 -7.43
C GLY A 100 -6.77 -4.91 -8.41
N SER A 101 -7.25 -5.02 -9.64
CA SER A 101 -6.54 -5.64 -10.76
C SER A 101 -6.26 -4.61 -11.87
N PRO A 102 -5.21 -4.81 -12.68
CA PRO A 102 -5.07 -4.07 -13.93
C PRO A 102 -6.23 -4.39 -14.88
N PRO A 103 -6.57 -3.50 -15.84
CA PRO A 103 -7.64 -3.73 -16.80
C PRO A 103 -7.37 -4.98 -17.66
N ALA A 104 -8.42 -5.71 -18.00
CA ALA A 104 -8.32 -6.72 -19.07
C ALA A 104 -8.19 -6.02 -20.44
N PHE A 105 -7.87 -6.80 -21.47
CA PHE A 105 -7.75 -6.25 -22.82
C PHE A 105 -9.09 -5.65 -23.29
N GLY A 106 -9.08 -4.37 -23.64
CA GLY A 106 -10.25 -3.64 -24.11
C GLY A 106 -11.17 -3.10 -23.01
N GLU A 107 -10.85 -3.33 -21.73
CA GLU A 107 -11.58 -2.75 -20.59
C GLU A 107 -10.93 -1.44 -20.12
N ASP A 108 -11.73 -0.58 -19.50
CA ASP A 108 -11.23 0.62 -18.82
C ASP A 108 -10.57 0.26 -17.49
N ALA A 109 -9.54 1.00 -17.09
CA ALA A 109 -8.95 0.82 -15.78
C ALA A 109 -9.92 1.26 -14.67
N LEU A 110 -10.19 0.36 -13.72
CA LEU A 110 -10.94 0.66 -12.51
C LEU A 110 -10.07 0.43 -11.26
N GLY A 111 -9.37 -0.70 -11.20
CA GLY A 111 -8.50 -1.06 -10.08
C GLY A 111 -7.05 -0.58 -10.21
N LEU A 112 -6.71 0.09 -11.30
CA LEU A 112 -5.38 0.64 -11.61
C LEU A 112 -5.53 2.12 -11.96
N ILE A 113 -4.78 2.98 -11.30
CA ILE A 113 -4.68 4.41 -11.61
C ILE A 113 -3.32 4.72 -12.24
N MET A 114 -3.27 5.77 -13.04
CA MET A 114 -2.02 6.27 -13.63
C MET A 114 -1.59 7.58 -12.98
N ARG A 115 -0.54 7.53 -12.15
CA ARG A 115 0.09 8.75 -11.63
C ARG A 115 0.99 9.38 -12.69
N LEU A 116 0.96 10.70 -12.74
CA LEU A 116 1.70 11.54 -13.68
C LEU A 116 2.66 12.45 -12.92
N SER A 117 3.76 12.85 -13.57
CA SER A 117 4.63 13.93 -13.13
C SER A 117 5.67 14.25 -14.19
N VAL A 118 6.24 15.44 -14.13
CA VAL A 118 7.47 15.81 -14.85
C VAL A 118 8.68 15.79 -13.89
N PRO A 119 9.93 15.78 -14.40
CA PRO A 119 11.12 15.79 -13.55
C PRO A 119 11.16 17.00 -12.61
N GLY A 120 11.63 16.78 -11.38
CA GLY A 120 11.79 17.81 -10.36
C GLY A 120 10.96 17.56 -9.10
N ARG A 121 11.02 18.50 -8.16
CA ARG A 121 10.25 18.48 -6.91
C ARG A 121 9.66 19.86 -6.63
N LEU A 122 8.44 19.89 -6.10
CA LEU A 122 7.83 21.10 -5.55
C LEU A 122 8.58 21.55 -4.28
N ALA A 123 8.29 22.76 -3.80
CA ALA A 123 8.84 23.26 -2.52
C ALA A 123 8.49 22.37 -1.33
N THR A 124 7.35 21.67 -1.39
CA THR A 124 6.91 20.67 -0.41
C THR A 124 7.64 19.32 -0.55
N GLY A 125 8.57 19.20 -1.50
CA GLY A 125 9.27 17.97 -1.85
C GLY A 125 8.49 17.03 -2.76
N GLY A 126 7.18 17.24 -2.94
CA GLY A 126 6.31 16.39 -3.75
C GLY A 126 6.61 16.43 -5.25
N PRO A 127 6.04 15.50 -6.03
CA PRO A 127 6.20 15.44 -7.49
C PRO A 127 5.66 16.70 -8.18
N VAL A 128 6.28 17.08 -9.31
CA VAL A 128 5.81 18.20 -10.13
C VAL A 128 4.71 17.72 -11.08
N PRO A 129 3.52 18.34 -11.10
CA PRO A 129 2.42 17.95 -11.98
C PRO A 129 2.74 18.16 -13.46
N ASP A 130 2.13 17.36 -14.32
CA ASP A 130 1.97 17.73 -15.71
C ASP A 130 1.10 19.01 -15.79
N PRO A 131 1.46 20.02 -16.62
CA PRO A 131 0.71 21.28 -16.68
C PRO A 131 -0.75 21.15 -17.15
N ALA A 132 -1.04 20.15 -17.97
CA ALA A 132 -2.37 19.89 -18.52
C ALA A 132 -3.13 18.82 -17.73
N TYR A 133 -2.43 17.82 -17.19
CA TYR A 133 -3.02 16.61 -16.62
C TYR A 133 -2.76 16.39 -15.12
N GLY A 134 -2.04 17.29 -14.45
CA GLY A 134 -1.82 17.21 -13.01
C GLY A 134 -0.95 16.01 -12.59
N LEU A 135 -1.29 15.41 -11.46
CA LEU A 135 -0.52 14.30 -10.84
C LEU A 135 -1.15 12.92 -11.05
N GLN A 136 -2.33 12.86 -11.66
CA GLN A 136 -3.07 11.62 -11.90
C GLN A 136 -4.03 11.82 -13.06
N LEU A 137 -4.02 10.88 -14.00
CA LEU A 137 -4.98 10.88 -15.11
C LEU A 137 -6.37 10.48 -14.60
N SER A 138 -7.39 11.22 -15.01
CA SER A 138 -8.79 10.93 -14.74
C SER A 138 -9.47 10.31 -15.96
N GLU A 139 -9.70 8.99 -15.90
CA GLU A 139 -10.23 8.23 -17.05
C GLU A 139 -11.75 8.31 -17.21
N ARG A 140 -12.46 8.97 -16.28
CA ARG A 140 -13.91 9.18 -16.34
C ARG A 140 -14.30 10.62 -16.02
N ALA A 141 -15.48 10.98 -16.49
CA ALA A 141 -16.05 12.29 -16.26
C ALA A 141 -17.58 12.23 -16.14
N LEU A 142 -18.18 13.28 -15.57
CA LEU A 142 -19.62 13.45 -15.56
C LEU A 142 -20.18 13.67 -16.98
N PRO A 143 -21.49 13.40 -17.22
CA PRO A 143 -22.11 13.66 -18.52
C PRO A 143 -21.89 15.10 -19.00
N GLY A 144 -21.49 15.26 -20.26
CA GLY A 144 -21.18 16.56 -20.87
C GLY A 144 -19.74 17.02 -20.68
N VAL A 145 -18.95 16.33 -19.85
CA VAL A 145 -17.51 16.56 -19.67
C VAL A 145 -16.74 15.41 -20.33
N ARG A 146 -15.59 15.72 -20.92
CA ARG A 146 -14.69 14.69 -21.47
C ARG A 146 -13.80 14.12 -20.35
N PRO A 147 -13.42 12.84 -20.37
CA PRO A 147 -12.30 12.35 -19.56
C PRO A 147 -10.97 12.99 -20.00
N GLU A 148 -9.93 12.91 -19.16
CA GLU A 148 -8.60 13.43 -19.51
C GLU A 148 -7.89 12.57 -20.57
N GLY A 149 -8.14 11.26 -20.55
CA GLY A 149 -7.62 10.27 -21.49
C GLY A 149 -7.90 8.87 -20.98
N HIS A 150 -7.33 7.86 -21.64
CA HIS A 150 -7.49 6.45 -21.28
C HIS A 150 -6.15 5.71 -21.22
N VAL A 151 -6.00 4.81 -20.25
CA VAL A 151 -4.80 3.97 -20.10
C VAL A 151 -4.97 2.67 -20.86
N ARG A 152 -3.99 2.34 -21.70
CA ARG A 152 -3.86 1.03 -22.35
C ARG A 152 -2.65 0.30 -21.78
N VAL A 153 -2.84 -0.99 -21.50
CA VAL A 153 -1.79 -1.87 -21.00
C VAL A 153 -1.59 -3.02 -21.98
N SER A 154 -0.35 -3.22 -22.40
CA SER A 154 0.07 -4.41 -23.14
C SER A 154 1.16 -5.15 -22.36
N TYR A 155 1.30 -6.45 -22.60
CA TYR A 155 2.28 -7.27 -21.89
C TYR A 155 3.18 -8.01 -22.87
N ARG A 156 4.47 -8.07 -22.54
CA ARG A 156 5.44 -8.96 -23.17
C ARG A 156 5.87 -10.04 -22.17
N GLU A 157 5.93 -11.28 -22.63
CA GLU A 157 6.43 -12.40 -21.83
C GLU A 157 7.97 -12.42 -21.81
N GLU A 158 8.54 -12.53 -20.61
CA GLU A 158 9.97 -12.72 -20.38
C GLU A 158 10.20 -14.11 -19.79
N LYS A 159 10.76 -15.01 -20.60
CA LYS A 159 10.98 -16.41 -20.24
C LYS A 159 12.24 -16.56 -19.38
N GLY A 160 12.22 -17.52 -18.46
CA GLY A 160 13.39 -17.93 -17.69
C GLY A 160 13.31 -19.38 -17.22
N ASN A 161 14.33 -19.82 -16.50
CA ASN A 161 14.41 -21.16 -15.93
C ASN A 161 14.80 -21.11 -14.44
N TYR A 162 14.20 -22.02 -13.68
CA TYR A 162 14.61 -22.36 -12.32
C TYR A 162 15.90 -23.17 -12.33
N GLY A 163 16.53 -23.31 -11.16
CA GLY A 163 17.76 -24.08 -10.98
C GLY A 163 17.65 -25.56 -11.35
N ASP A 164 16.44 -26.12 -11.30
CA ASP A 164 16.13 -27.50 -11.70
C ASP A 164 15.80 -27.65 -13.21
N GLY A 165 15.91 -26.57 -13.98
CA GLY A 165 15.66 -26.55 -15.43
C GLY A 165 14.20 -26.29 -15.82
N SER A 166 13.23 -26.39 -14.89
CA SER A 166 11.83 -26.04 -15.17
C SER A 166 11.70 -24.57 -15.60
N SER A 167 10.77 -24.27 -16.51
CA SER A 167 10.60 -22.92 -17.07
C SER A 167 9.61 -22.08 -16.26
N PHE A 168 9.75 -20.76 -16.37
CA PHE A 168 8.76 -19.77 -15.96
C PHE A 168 8.66 -18.66 -17.01
N SER A 169 7.64 -17.82 -16.89
CA SER A 169 7.46 -16.64 -17.74
C SER A 169 6.93 -15.48 -16.91
N LEU A 170 7.50 -14.29 -17.07
CA LEU A 170 7.08 -13.07 -16.39
C LEU A 170 6.38 -12.12 -17.37
N ARG A 171 5.33 -11.42 -16.92
CA ARG A 171 4.71 -10.36 -17.72
C ARG A 171 5.39 -9.02 -17.49
N LYS A 172 5.99 -8.46 -18.51
CA LYS A 172 6.49 -7.08 -18.51
C LYS A 172 5.47 -6.15 -19.17
N PRO A 173 4.85 -5.22 -18.43
CA PRO A 173 3.85 -4.32 -18.99
C PRO A 173 4.49 -3.19 -19.81
N THR A 174 3.74 -2.67 -20.77
CA THR A 174 3.96 -1.38 -21.45
C THR A 174 2.66 -0.58 -21.36
N TYR A 175 2.79 0.70 -21.03
CA TYR A 175 1.67 1.61 -20.80
C TYR A 175 1.62 2.66 -21.89
N GLU A 176 0.41 2.97 -22.34
CA GLU A 176 0.13 4.05 -23.27
C GLU A 176 -1.07 4.84 -22.76
N VAL A 177 -1.04 6.16 -22.92
CA VAL A 177 -2.20 7.02 -22.66
C VAL A 177 -2.73 7.51 -24.00
N VAL A 178 -4.00 7.24 -24.28
CA VAL A 178 -4.67 7.55 -25.54
C VAL A 178 -5.85 8.50 -25.30
N ASP A 179 -6.40 9.05 -26.38
CA ASP A 179 -7.62 9.90 -26.36
C ASP A 179 -7.51 11.13 -25.44
N LEU A 180 -6.30 11.70 -25.38
CA LEU A 180 -5.96 12.88 -24.60
C LEU A 180 -6.84 14.08 -24.94
N SER A 181 -7.45 14.71 -23.91
CA SER A 181 -8.42 15.80 -24.10
C SER A 181 -7.94 17.21 -23.74
N ALA A 182 -6.69 17.38 -23.31
CA ALA A 182 -6.07 18.65 -22.93
C ALA A 182 -4.74 18.95 -23.67
N GLY A 183 -4.54 18.33 -24.83
CA GLY A 183 -3.34 18.48 -25.66
C GLY A 183 -2.32 17.36 -25.43
N PRO A 184 -1.11 17.48 -25.99
CA PRO A 184 -0.06 16.50 -25.76
C PRO A 184 0.43 16.54 -24.31
N LEU A 185 0.80 15.37 -23.77
CA LEU A 185 1.53 15.27 -22.50
C LEU A 185 2.88 16.00 -22.59
N HIS A 186 3.41 16.43 -21.45
CA HIS A 186 4.76 16.98 -21.38
C HIS A 186 5.79 15.98 -21.96
N PRO A 187 6.80 16.42 -22.75
CA PRO A 187 7.76 15.51 -23.39
C PRO A 187 8.54 14.62 -22.41
N ASP A 188 8.79 15.13 -21.20
CA ASP A 188 9.49 14.40 -20.13
C ASP A 188 8.52 13.71 -19.12
N ILE A 189 7.27 13.44 -19.53
CA ILE A 189 6.28 12.82 -18.66
C ILE A 189 6.79 11.48 -18.09
N ARG A 190 6.54 11.27 -16.80
CA ARG A 190 6.82 10.02 -16.09
C ARG A 190 5.51 9.41 -15.61
N PHE A 191 5.34 8.12 -15.90
CA PHE A 191 4.16 7.34 -15.55
C PHE A 191 4.43 6.45 -14.34
N SER A 192 3.51 6.37 -13.39
CA SER A 192 3.56 5.42 -12.27
C SER A 192 2.19 4.71 -12.15
N PRO A 193 2.02 3.54 -12.78
CA PRO A 193 0.82 2.73 -12.67
C PRO A 193 0.69 2.17 -11.25
N ARG A 194 -0.48 2.30 -10.63
CA ARG A 194 -0.72 1.83 -9.25
C ARG A 194 -2.04 1.10 -9.15
N VAL A 195 -2.00 -0.18 -8.82
CA VAL A 195 -3.21 -0.93 -8.42
C VAL A 195 -3.62 -0.55 -7.01
N ALA A 196 -4.91 -0.53 -6.75
CA ALA A 196 -5.43 -0.32 -5.41
C ALA A 196 -4.91 -1.42 -4.46
N PRO A 197 -4.20 -1.08 -3.36
CA PRO A 197 -3.76 -2.07 -2.38
C PRO A 197 -4.92 -2.58 -1.53
N ALA A 198 -4.76 -3.73 -0.89
CA ALA A 198 -5.67 -4.14 0.19
C ALA A 198 -5.56 -3.17 1.38
N VAL A 199 -6.69 -2.93 2.06
CA VAL A 199 -6.81 -1.89 3.10
C VAL A 199 -7.05 -2.42 4.51
N HIS A 200 -7.04 -3.74 4.69
CA HIS A 200 -7.12 -4.35 6.03
C HIS A 200 -5.84 -4.16 6.85
N GLY A 201 -6.02 -3.98 8.16
CA GLY A 201 -4.94 -3.87 9.14
C GLY A 201 -4.20 -2.52 9.13
N LEU A 202 -4.61 -1.55 8.32
CA LEU A 202 -3.91 -0.27 8.20
C LEU A 202 -3.87 0.53 9.51
N GLY A 203 -4.92 0.48 10.34
CA GLY A 203 -4.91 1.16 11.64
C GLY A 203 -3.87 0.60 12.61
N LEU A 204 -3.60 -0.70 12.57
CA LEU A 204 -2.53 -1.30 13.37
C LEU A 204 -1.16 -0.77 12.94
N LEU A 205 -0.95 -0.59 11.62
CA LEU A 205 0.28 0.01 11.10
C LEU A 205 0.38 1.51 11.45
N ALA A 206 -0.75 2.23 11.47
CA ALA A 206 -0.82 3.61 11.94
C ALA A 206 -0.48 3.75 13.44
N ALA A 207 -0.79 2.72 14.23
CA ALA A 207 -0.51 2.67 15.66
C ALA A 207 0.93 2.23 16.00
N VAL A 208 1.80 1.93 15.03
CA VAL A 208 3.23 1.67 15.28
C VAL A 208 3.96 2.99 15.46
N GLU A 209 4.73 3.11 16.54
CA GLU A 209 5.56 4.29 16.83
C GLU A 209 6.53 4.58 15.68
N GLU A 210 6.75 5.86 15.37
CA GLU A 210 7.74 6.24 14.34
C GLU A 210 9.14 5.75 14.70
N GLU A 211 9.49 5.84 15.98
CA GLU A 211 10.78 5.39 16.49
C GLU A 211 11.04 3.89 16.25
N GLU A 212 10.00 3.06 16.28
CA GLU A 212 10.13 1.63 15.98
C GLU A 212 10.46 1.39 14.49
N LEU A 213 9.94 2.24 13.60
CA LEU A 213 10.28 2.19 12.18
C LEU A 213 11.71 2.72 11.93
N ARG A 214 12.06 3.82 12.59
CA ARG A 214 13.40 4.45 12.47
C ARG A 214 14.53 3.53 12.90
N ARG A 215 14.31 2.70 13.92
CA ARG A 215 15.30 1.70 14.36
C ARG A 215 15.61 0.61 13.32
N ARG A 216 14.77 0.47 12.28
CA ARG A 216 14.96 -0.48 11.19
C ARG A 216 15.59 0.17 9.95
N GLU A 217 15.74 1.50 9.95
CA GLU A 217 16.41 2.19 8.85
C GLU A 217 17.91 1.83 8.84
N ASP A 218 18.41 1.47 7.66
CA ASP A 218 19.83 1.33 7.39
C ASP A 218 20.17 1.92 6.01
N PRO A 219 19.99 3.24 5.79
CA PRO A 219 20.21 3.84 4.48
C PRO A 219 21.68 3.76 4.02
N GLY A 220 22.61 3.42 4.92
CA GLY A 220 24.03 3.29 4.64
C GLY A 220 24.51 1.86 4.40
N ASP A 221 23.62 0.86 4.50
CA ASP A 221 23.98 -0.58 4.47
C ASP A 221 25.17 -0.86 5.41
N LEU A 222 25.05 -0.41 6.67
CA LEU A 222 26.13 -0.45 7.66
C LEU A 222 26.49 -1.87 8.08
N ASP A 223 25.56 -2.82 7.97
CA ASP A 223 25.81 -4.23 8.24
C ASP A 223 26.28 -5.03 7.01
N GLY A 224 26.24 -4.42 5.82
CA GLY A 224 26.72 -4.98 4.56
C GLY A 224 25.89 -6.14 4.03
N ASP A 225 24.62 -6.25 4.42
CA ASP A 225 23.70 -7.27 3.94
C ASP A 225 23.07 -6.93 2.56
N GLY A 226 23.33 -5.71 2.07
CA GLY A 226 22.89 -5.20 0.77
C GLY A 226 21.48 -4.61 0.78
N ILE A 227 20.90 -4.36 1.96
CA ILE A 227 19.60 -3.72 2.17
C ILE A 227 19.82 -2.29 2.66
N SER A 228 19.14 -1.32 2.04
CA SER A 228 19.32 0.12 2.33
C SER A 228 18.03 0.81 2.77
N GLY A 229 17.22 0.09 3.55
CA GLY A 229 15.88 0.48 3.95
C GLY A 229 15.83 1.86 4.62
N ARG A 230 14.90 2.71 4.19
CA ARG A 230 14.61 3.98 4.87
C ARG A 230 13.17 4.43 4.73
N MET A 231 12.70 5.29 5.62
CA MET A 231 11.40 5.93 5.49
C MET A 231 11.44 7.03 4.43
N ASN A 232 10.34 7.18 3.67
CA ASN A 232 10.15 8.37 2.84
C ASN A 232 9.95 9.60 3.74
N GLN A 233 10.38 10.78 3.29
CA GLN A 233 10.06 12.05 3.95
C GLN A 233 9.06 12.81 3.09
N VAL A 234 7.89 13.11 3.64
CA VAL A 234 6.74 13.63 2.90
C VAL A 234 6.13 14.86 3.56
N TRP A 235 5.41 15.64 2.78
CA TRP A 235 4.67 16.80 3.28
C TRP A 235 3.38 16.36 3.98
N ASP A 236 3.23 16.78 5.23
CA ASP A 236 1.97 16.78 5.95
C ASP A 236 1.26 18.11 5.68
N TYR A 237 0.10 18.05 5.02
CA TYR A 237 -0.66 19.24 4.65
C TYR A 237 -1.43 19.85 5.82
N GLU A 238 -1.73 19.07 6.87
CA GLU A 238 -2.43 19.56 8.06
C GLU A 238 -1.43 20.20 9.04
N ALA A 239 -0.24 19.60 9.19
CA ALA A 239 0.81 20.11 10.05
C ALA A 239 1.79 21.08 9.35
N GLU A 240 1.66 21.26 8.03
CA GLU A 240 2.51 22.12 7.18
C GLU A 240 4.02 21.91 7.39
N LYS A 241 4.44 20.65 7.43
CA LYS A 241 5.85 20.28 7.63
C LYS A 241 6.20 18.96 6.97
N VAL A 242 7.49 18.73 6.77
CA VAL A 242 8.01 17.43 6.34
C VAL A 242 8.00 16.46 7.54
N VAL A 243 7.44 15.28 7.34
CA VAL A 243 7.35 14.18 8.32
C VAL A 243 7.66 12.84 7.66
N ALA A 244 7.77 11.79 8.46
CA ALA A 244 8.00 10.44 7.95
C ALA A 244 6.72 9.87 7.29
N GLY A 245 6.87 9.35 6.07
CA GLY A 245 5.80 8.76 5.30
C GLY A 245 5.59 7.28 5.60
N ARG A 246 4.33 6.81 5.51
CA ARG A 246 3.92 5.46 5.95
C ARG A 246 3.04 4.72 4.96
N PHE A 247 2.11 5.42 4.33
CA PHE A 247 1.08 4.82 3.48
C PHE A 247 1.31 5.12 2.00
N GLY A 248 0.57 4.41 1.14
CA GLY A 248 0.79 4.41 -0.29
C GLY A 248 1.90 3.44 -0.73
N TRP A 249 2.10 3.35 -2.04
CA TRP A 249 3.06 2.43 -2.67
C TRP A 249 4.52 2.81 -2.42
N LYS A 250 4.79 4.10 -2.21
CA LYS A 250 6.14 4.65 -1.95
C LYS A 250 6.25 5.31 -0.57
N GLY A 251 5.41 4.90 0.38
CA GLY A 251 5.32 5.58 1.68
C GLY A 251 5.03 7.07 1.54
N ASN A 252 4.30 7.46 0.49
CA ASN A 252 4.16 8.85 0.06
C ASN A 252 3.02 9.60 0.79
N GLN A 253 2.44 9.01 1.84
CA GLN A 253 1.42 9.62 2.69
C GLN A 253 1.75 9.42 4.18
N PRO A 254 1.67 10.46 5.02
CA PRO A 254 2.05 10.38 6.43
C PRO A 254 0.98 9.70 7.30
N SER A 255 -0.29 9.85 6.93
CA SER A 255 -1.43 9.36 7.71
C SER A 255 -2.53 8.78 6.83
N LEU A 256 -3.40 7.96 7.42
CA LEU A 256 -4.59 7.44 6.73
C LEU A 256 -5.57 8.57 6.40
N ARG A 257 -5.66 9.60 7.23
CA ARG A 257 -6.49 10.79 6.98
C ARG A 257 -6.07 11.50 5.69
N GLN A 258 -4.78 11.80 5.54
CA GLN A 258 -4.27 12.45 4.33
C GLN A 258 -4.35 11.53 3.10
N GLN A 259 -4.06 10.23 3.24
CA GLN A 259 -4.25 9.25 2.17
C GLN A 259 -5.72 9.18 1.72
N THR A 260 -6.66 9.21 2.66
CA THR A 260 -8.10 9.15 2.38
C THR A 260 -8.56 10.43 1.67
N ALA A 261 -8.17 11.60 2.18
CA ALA A 261 -8.51 12.88 1.55
C ALA A 261 -7.91 13.01 0.14
N GLY A 262 -6.66 12.54 -0.05
CA GLY A 262 -6.01 12.52 -1.36
C GLY A 262 -6.68 11.57 -2.36
N ALA A 263 -7.23 10.45 -1.88
CA ALA A 263 -8.02 9.52 -2.69
C ALA A 263 -9.40 10.09 -3.06
N PHE A 264 -10.07 10.79 -2.13
CA PHE A 264 -11.33 11.47 -2.44
C PHE A 264 -11.17 12.44 -3.62
N VAL A 265 -10.16 13.32 -3.57
CA VAL A 265 -9.94 14.28 -4.66
C VAL A 265 -9.38 13.62 -5.92
N GLY A 266 -8.33 12.79 -5.81
CA GLY A 266 -7.66 12.24 -7.01
C GLY A 266 -8.42 11.09 -7.69
N ASP A 267 -9.17 10.29 -6.93
CA ASP A 267 -9.83 9.08 -7.44
C ASP A 267 -11.33 9.27 -7.66
N LEU A 268 -12.00 10.12 -6.85
CA LEU A 268 -13.44 10.40 -6.95
C LEU A 268 -13.75 11.84 -7.37
N GLY A 269 -12.75 12.71 -7.47
CA GLY A 269 -12.94 14.13 -7.78
C GLY A 269 -13.58 14.95 -6.65
N ILE A 270 -13.69 14.40 -5.44
CA ILE A 270 -14.42 15.02 -4.32
C ILE A 270 -13.45 15.79 -3.44
N THR A 271 -13.67 17.09 -3.31
CA THR A 271 -12.88 17.97 -2.45
C THR A 271 -13.14 17.71 -0.96
N SER A 272 -12.20 18.11 -0.11
CA SER A 272 -12.31 17.96 1.34
C SER A 272 -11.67 19.15 2.05
N PRO A 273 -11.87 19.33 3.38
CA PRO A 273 -11.23 20.43 4.11
C PRO A 273 -9.70 20.44 4.01
N LEU A 274 -9.08 19.26 3.83
CA LEU A 274 -7.63 19.14 3.67
C LEU A 274 -7.17 19.42 2.22
N PHE A 275 -8.00 19.09 1.24
CA PHE A 275 -7.74 19.33 -0.19
C PHE A 275 -8.98 19.96 -0.84
N PRO A 276 -9.15 21.30 -0.74
CA PRO A 276 -10.33 22.00 -1.24
C PRO A 276 -10.25 22.36 -2.73
N GLY A 277 -9.16 22.00 -3.40
CA GLY A 277 -8.97 22.27 -4.83
C GLY A 277 -9.55 21.16 -5.68
N GLU A 278 -10.25 21.54 -6.75
CA GLU A 278 -10.83 20.63 -7.74
C GLU A 278 -9.78 19.75 -8.44
N ASN A 279 -10.20 18.55 -8.85
CA ASN A 279 -9.33 17.57 -9.51
C ASN A 279 -9.17 17.85 -11.02
N HIS A 280 -8.72 19.05 -11.38
CA HIS A 280 -8.36 19.42 -12.74
C HIS A 280 -7.32 20.54 -12.76
N THR A 281 -6.55 20.63 -13.85
CA THR A 281 -5.63 21.76 -14.03
C THR A 281 -6.37 23.02 -14.52
N ALA A 282 -5.73 24.19 -14.42
CA ALA A 282 -6.26 25.42 -15.01
C ALA A 282 -6.31 25.34 -16.55
N VAL A 283 -5.36 24.62 -17.17
CA VAL A 283 -5.34 24.37 -18.62
C VAL A 283 -6.55 23.56 -19.04
N TYR A 284 -6.83 22.47 -18.32
CA TYR A 284 -8.00 21.64 -18.52
C TYR A 284 -9.30 22.44 -18.35
N ALA A 285 -9.41 23.16 -17.23
CA ALA A 285 -10.58 23.96 -16.88
C ALA A 285 -10.94 24.96 -17.98
N LYS A 286 -9.94 25.71 -18.46
CA LYS A 286 -10.12 26.71 -19.51
C LYS A 286 -10.55 26.09 -20.83
N LEU A 287 -9.93 24.97 -21.23
CA LEU A 287 -10.23 24.30 -22.49
C LEU A 287 -11.66 23.73 -22.53
N HIS A 288 -12.12 23.18 -21.41
CA HIS A 288 -13.43 22.55 -21.30
C HIS A 288 -14.50 23.46 -20.67
N GLY A 289 -14.18 24.75 -20.49
CA GLY A 289 -15.14 25.77 -20.06
C GLY A 289 -15.63 25.62 -18.62
N PHE A 290 -14.84 25.02 -17.72
CA PHE A 290 -15.20 24.81 -16.31
C PHE A 290 -15.39 26.13 -15.56
N GLU A 291 -14.72 27.20 -16.00
CA GLU A 291 -14.92 28.56 -15.49
C GLU A 291 -16.38 29.05 -15.64
N ASN A 292 -17.17 28.42 -16.52
CA ASN A 292 -18.58 28.73 -16.74
C ASN A 292 -19.53 27.77 -16.00
N LEU A 293 -19.01 26.76 -15.31
CA LEU A 293 -19.83 25.85 -14.52
C LEU A 293 -20.27 26.55 -13.23
N PRO A 294 -21.47 26.23 -12.70
CA PRO A 294 -21.90 26.77 -11.41
C PRO A 294 -20.86 26.41 -10.35
N ALA A 295 -20.45 27.40 -9.55
CA ALA A 295 -19.60 27.11 -8.40
C ALA A 295 -20.32 26.10 -7.47
N SER A 296 -19.69 24.96 -7.22
CA SER A 296 -20.11 24.04 -6.15
C SER A 296 -19.74 24.66 -4.79
N GLU A 297 -20.49 24.31 -3.75
CA GLU A 297 -20.06 24.63 -2.39
C GLU A 297 -18.83 23.80 -2.05
N GLN A 298 -17.76 24.48 -1.66
CA GLN A 298 -16.46 23.89 -1.37
C GLN A 298 -16.14 23.97 0.13
N PRO A 299 -15.60 22.90 0.75
CA PRO A 299 -15.42 21.56 0.18
C PRO A 299 -16.74 20.77 0.12
N GLU A 300 -16.85 19.87 -0.84
CA GLU A 300 -18.01 19.01 -1.04
C GLU A 300 -18.13 17.94 0.07
N LEU A 301 -16.99 17.42 0.55
CA LEU A 301 -16.96 16.43 1.62
C LEU A 301 -16.92 17.07 3.01
N ASP A 302 -17.91 16.77 3.85
CA ASP A 302 -17.87 17.14 5.28
C ASP A 302 -16.69 16.42 6.00
N GLY A 303 -15.93 17.17 6.81
CA GLY A 303 -14.77 16.65 7.55
C GLY A 303 -15.10 15.49 8.52
N LYS A 304 -16.34 15.40 9.01
CA LYS A 304 -16.84 14.26 9.78
C LYS A 304 -16.99 13.03 8.89
N ILE A 305 -17.47 13.15 7.65
CA ILE A 305 -17.54 12.02 6.72
C ILE A 305 -16.13 11.51 6.41
N LEU A 306 -15.19 12.41 6.12
CA LEU A 306 -13.77 12.06 5.95
C LEU A 306 -13.24 11.28 7.16
N GLN A 307 -13.55 11.74 8.39
CA GLN A 307 -13.15 11.04 9.61
C GLN A 307 -13.82 9.67 9.73
N ARG A 308 -15.11 9.52 9.37
CA ARG A 308 -15.80 8.22 9.42
C ARG A 308 -15.15 7.20 8.47
N VAL A 309 -14.80 7.60 7.26
CA VAL A 309 -14.12 6.73 6.30
C VAL A 309 -12.71 6.38 6.78
N THR A 310 -11.98 7.36 7.34
CA THR A 310 -10.65 7.12 7.94
C THR A 310 -10.75 6.09 9.07
N THR A 311 -11.69 6.25 10.00
CA THR A 311 -11.94 5.28 11.08
C THR A 311 -12.35 3.91 10.56
N TYR A 312 -13.07 3.82 9.44
CA TYR A 312 -13.37 2.54 8.81
C TYR A 312 -12.08 1.83 8.39
N LEU A 313 -11.19 2.51 7.67
CA LEU A 313 -9.88 1.98 7.25
C LEU A 313 -8.98 1.61 8.43
N GLU A 314 -9.02 2.38 9.52
CA GLU A 314 -8.29 2.08 10.75
C GLU A 314 -8.81 0.82 11.46
N THR A 315 -10.07 0.46 11.26
CA THR A 315 -10.75 -0.60 12.04
C THR A 315 -11.03 -1.86 11.24
N LEU A 316 -10.46 -2.00 10.04
CA LEU A 316 -10.47 -3.26 9.28
C LEU A 316 -9.43 -4.22 9.85
N ALA A 317 -9.88 -5.39 10.30
CA ALA A 317 -9.04 -6.39 10.92
C ALA A 317 -8.20 -7.16 9.90
N PRO A 318 -6.91 -7.44 10.19
CA PRO A 318 -6.18 -8.43 9.41
C PRO A 318 -6.74 -9.84 9.70
N PRO A 319 -6.82 -10.71 8.68
CA PRO A 319 -7.23 -12.09 8.87
C PRO A 319 -6.12 -12.89 9.58
N ALA A 320 -6.52 -13.93 10.30
CA ALA A 320 -5.62 -14.86 10.95
C ALA A 320 -4.74 -15.60 9.93
N ARG A 321 -3.48 -15.84 10.31
CA ARG A 321 -2.61 -16.80 9.62
C ARG A 321 -3.21 -18.20 9.74
N ARG A 322 -3.10 -18.98 8.67
CA ARG A 322 -3.71 -20.30 8.52
C ARG A 322 -2.63 -21.39 8.59
N MET A 323 -3.01 -22.63 8.82
CA MET A 323 -2.13 -23.81 8.69
C MET A 323 -0.80 -23.72 9.47
N VAL A 324 -0.79 -23.08 10.66
CA VAL A 324 0.44 -22.83 11.44
C VAL A 324 1.14 -24.10 11.97
N ASP A 325 0.40 -25.21 12.06
CA ASP A 325 0.91 -26.52 12.49
C ASP A 325 1.33 -27.43 11.33
N ASP A 326 1.05 -27.03 10.09
CA ASP A 326 1.42 -27.82 8.91
C ASP A 326 2.96 -27.87 8.77
N PRO A 327 3.57 -29.06 8.69
CA PRO A 327 5.02 -29.20 8.57
C PRO A 327 5.63 -28.48 7.35
N VAL A 328 4.91 -28.44 6.22
CA VAL A 328 5.35 -27.77 4.99
C VAL A 328 5.34 -26.26 5.18
N VAL A 329 4.30 -25.72 5.81
CA VAL A 329 4.20 -24.27 6.14
C VAL A 329 5.30 -23.86 7.12
N ARG A 330 5.58 -24.67 8.15
CA ARG A 330 6.69 -24.41 9.10
C ARG A 330 8.05 -24.47 8.42
N ARG A 331 8.27 -25.42 7.50
CA ARG A 331 9.48 -25.48 6.66
C ARG A 331 9.59 -24.22 5.79
N GLY A 332 8.50 -23.79 5.18
CA GLY A 332 8.42 -22.57 4.37
C GLY A 332 8.79 -21.31 5.14
N GLN A 333 8.30 -21.15 6.37
CA GLN A 333 8.64 -20.02 7.24
C GLN A 333 10.14 -19.96 7.54
N LYS A 334 10.78 -21.12 7.79
CA LYS A 334 12.24 -21.18 7.98
C LYS A 334 12.99 -20.82 6.69
N ILE A 335 12.48 -21.28 5.54
CA ILE A 335 13.04 -20.96 4.22
C ILE A 335 12.94 -19.46 3.95
N PHE A 336 11.82 -18.81 4.30
CA PHE A 336 11.61 -17.38 4.15
C PHE A 336 12.70 -16.56 4.87
N SER A 337 13.01 -16.89 6.12
CA SER A 337 14.11 -16.24 6.86
C SER A 337 15.48 -16.60 6.26
N ARG A 338 15.72 -17.87 5.91
CA ARG A 338 16.99 -18.34 5.34
C ARG A 338 17.32 -17.69 3.99
N MET A 339 16.29 -17.43 3.17
CA MET A 339 16.42 -16.73 1.88
C MET A 339 16.44 -15.21 2.03
N LYS A 340 16.49 -14.67 3.25
CA LYS A 340 16.56 -13.24 3.55
C LYS A 340 15.32 -12.44 3.12
N CYS A 341 14.18 -13.09 2.86
CA CYS A 341 12.92 -12.39 2.62
C CYS A 341 12.52 -11.53 3.84
N ALA A 342 12.83 -12.02 5.04
CA ALA A 342 12.54 -11.36 6.31
C ALA A 342 13.39 -10.10 6.59
N SER A 343 14.41 -9.80 5.77
CA SER A 343 15.19 -8.56 5.93
C SER A 343 14.34 -7.31 5.69
N CYS A 344 13.41 -7.36 4.73
CA CYS A 344 12.45 -6.27 4.48
C CYS A 344 11.03 -6.65 4.96
N HIS A 345 10.61 -7.89 4.71
CA HIS A 345 9.31 -8.40 5.17
C HIS A 345 9.40 -8.88 6.62
N THR A 346 9.75 -7.97 7.53
CA THR A 346 9.98 -8.26 8.94
C THR A 346 8.72 -8.82 9.61
N PRO A 347 8.78 -10.01 10.26
CA PRO A 347 7.57 -10.71 10.67
C PRO A 347 6.70 -9.98 11.68
N GLU A 348 7.30 -9.37 12.72
CA GLU A 348 6.59 -8.88 13.90
C GLU A 348 6.88 -7.40 14.17
N MET A 349 5.86 -6.69 14.66
CA MET A 349 5.95 -5.31 15.16
C MET A 349 5.05 -5.15 16.38
N ARG A 350 5.28 -4.10 17.17
CA ARG A 350 4.43 -3.73 18.30
C ARG A 350 3.81 -2.36 18.08
N THR A 351 2.51 -2.24 18.35
CA THR A 351 1.84 -0.94 18.35
C THR A 351 2.07 -0.20 19.68
N GLY A 352 2.12 1.13 19.62
CA GLY A 352 2.28 2.01 20.79
C GLY A 352 1.00 2.14 21.61
N ASP A 353 1.00 3.04 22.58
CA ASP A 353 -0.13 3.34 23.47
C ASP A 353 -0.84 4.67 23.17
N PHE A 354 -0.39 5.40 22.15
CA PHE A 354 -0.84 6.76 21.80
C PHE A 354 -2.08 6.84 20.92
N HIS A 355 -2.36 5.81 20.10
CA HIS A 355 -3.37 5.90 19.02
C HIS A 355 -4.78 6.21 19.55
N GLU A 356 -5.58 7.08 18.93
CA GLU A 356 -6.89 7.51 19.48
C GLU A 356 -7.86 6.33 19.73
N ILE A 357 -7.90 5.37 18.81
CA ILE A 357 -8.66 4.13 18.95
C ILE A 357 -7.93 3.17 19.90
N ALA A 358 -8.50 2.95 21.08
CA ALA A 358 -7.90 2.15 22.15
C ALA A 358 -7.63 0.69 21.73
N GLU A 359 -8.48 0.12 20.88
CA GLU A 359 -8.40 -1.25 20.39
C GLU A 359 -7.15 -1.53 19.55
N LEU A 360 -6.48 -0.50 19.02
CA LEU A 360 -5.27 -0.61 18.22
C LEU A 360 -3.97 -0.52 19.04
N ARG A 361 -4.07 -0.16 20.34
CA ARG A 361 -2.92 0.06 21.20
C ARG A 361 -2.33 -1.26 21.73
N ASN A 362 -1.03 -1.27 21.99
CA ASN A 362 -0.32 -2.35 22.68
C ASN A 362 -0.53 -3.75 22.08
N GLN A 363 -0.69 -3.84 20.77
CA GLN A 363 -0.84 -5.09 20.03
C GLN A 363 0.52 -5.59 19.55
N THR A 364 0.76 -6.90 19.70
CA THR A 364 1.83 -7.59 18.96
C THR A 364 1.23 -8.07 17.63
N ILE A 365 1.69 -7.50 16.53
CA ILE A 365 1.16 -7.72 15.18
C ILE A 365 2.17 -8.44 14.31
N ARG A 366 1.69 -9.20 13.32
CA ARG A 366 2.52 -9.95 12.36
C ARG A 366 2.24 -9.53 10.90
N PRO A 367 2.59 -8.30 10.50
CA PRO A 367 2.24 -7.79 9.18
C PRO A 367 3.22 -8.22 8.08
N TYR A 368 4.41 -8.71 8.41
CA TYR A 368 5.48 -9.05 7.45
C TYR A 368 5.89 -7.87 6.56
N THR A 369 6.25 -6.76 7.20
CA THR A 369 6.73 -5.52 6.58
C THR A 369 7.48 -4.69 7.61
N ASP A 370 8.47 -3.94 7.15
CA ASP A 370 9.16 -2.88 7.88
C ASP A 370 8.62 -1.47 7.57
N LEU A 371 7.72 -1.35 6.60
CA LEU A 371 7.19 -0.09 6.05
C LEU A 371 8.25 0.84 5.43
N LEU A 372 9.44 0.34 5.12
CA LEU A 372 10.53 1.12 4.55
C LEU A 372 10.55 1.03 3.02
N LEU A 373 11.23 2.01 2.40
CA LEU A 373 11.56 2.04 0.99
C LEU A 373 12.79 1.18 0.71
N HIS A 374 12.71 0.37 -0.35
CA HIS A 374 13.82 -0.43 -0.85
C HIS A 374 13.96 -0.29 -2.36
N ASP A 375 15.19 -0.28 -2.87
CA ASP A 375 15.45 -0.35 -4.30
C ASP A 375 15.07 -1.75 -4.83
N MET A 376 14.04 -1.82 -5.66
CA MET A 376 13.54 -3.07 -6.24
C MET A 376 14.10 -3.34 -7.65
N GLY A 377 15.07 -2.55 -8.09
CA GLY A 377 15.79 -2.67 -9.35
C GLY A 377 15.01 -2.18 -10.58
N ASP A 378 15.71 -2.13 -11.71
CA ASP A 378 15.18 -1.60 -12.98
C ASP A 378 13.94 -2.34 -13.49
N GLY A 379 13.81 -3.63 -13.15
CA GLY A 379 12.64 -4.44 -13.51
C GLY A 379 11.34 -3.87 -12.93
N LEU A 380 11.39 -3.25 -11.76
CA LEU A 380 10.24 -2.66 -11.08
C LEU A 380 10.29 -1.13 -11.03
N SER A 381 11.16 -0.50 -11.82
CA SER A 381 11.21 0.96 -11.85
C SER A 381 10.04 1.55 -12.62
N ASP A 382 9.45 2.61 -12.08
CA ASP A 382 8.49 3.49 -12.78
C ASP A 382 9.16 4.79 -13.26
N GLY A 383 10.46 4.98 -12.99
CA GLY A 383 11.21 6.20 -13.32
C GLY A 383 10.72 7.48 -12.62
N ARG A 384 9.67 7.40 -11.79
CA ARG A 384 8.96 8.54 -11.21
C ARG A 384 9.34 8.73 -9.75
N GLU A 385 9.84 9.92 -9.43
CA GLU A 385 10.11 10.32 -8.05
C GLU A 385 8.78 10.62 -7.33
N ASP A 386 8.74 10.31 -6.04
CA ASP A 386 7.58 10.61 -5.18
C ASP A 386 8.11 10.99 -3.79
N PHE A 387 8.30 12.30 -3.61
CA PHE A 387 9.12 12.86 -2.53
C PHE A 387 10.58 12.33 -2.58
N MET A 388 11.09 11.78 -1.47
CA MET A 388 12.44 11.22 -1.40
C MET A 388 12.56 9.80 -1.98
N ALA A 389 11.44 9.16 -2.35
CA ALA A 389 11.47 7.91 -3.08
C ALA A 389 11.87 8.15 -4.54
N SER A 390 12.86 7.41 -5.01
CA SER A 390 13.25 7.37 -6.42
C SER A 390 12.26 6.55 -7.27
N GLY A 391 12.51 6.51 -8.58
CA GLY A 391 11.75 5.67 -9.50
C GLY A 391 11.92 4.17 -9.28
N ARG A 392 12.90 3.72 -8.49
CA ARG A 392 13.18 2.29 -8.25
C ARG A 392 12.70 1.80 -6.90
N GLU A 393 12.29 2.73 -6.05
CA GLU A 393 12.01 2.45 -4.65
C GLU A 393 10.53 2.27 -4.39
N TRP A 394 10.24 1.22 -3.64
CA TRP A 394 8.89 0.87 -3.23
C TRP A 394 8.88 0.56 -1.75
N ARG A 395 7.77 0.91 -1.10
CA ARG A 395 7.55 0.55 0.29
C ARG A 395 7.26 -0.95 0.37
N THR A 396 7.88 -1.67 1.31
CA THR A 396 7.55 -3.07 1.58
C THR A 396 6.07 -3.22 1.96
N PRO A 397 5.18 -3.84 1.16
CA PRO A 397 3.78 -4.01 1.53
C PRO A 397 3.64 -5.11 2.61
N PRO A 398 2.67 -4.99 3.55
CA PRO A 398 2.38 -6.08 4.48
C PRO A 398 1.88 -7.32 3.72
N LEU A 399 2.30 -8.52 4.16
CA LEU A 399 1.92 -9.79 3.54
C LEU A 399 0.75 -10.50 4.25
N TRP A 400 0.27 -9.98 5.39
CA TRP A 400 -0.88 -10.59 6.07
C TRP A 400 -2.13 -10.67 5.16
N GLY A 401 -2.76 -11.84 5.10
CA GLY A 401 -3.89 -12.09 4.21
C GLY A 401 -3.56 -12.25 2.73
N ILE A 402 -2.28 -12.20 2.30
CA ILE A 402 -1.92 -12.37 0.87
C ILE A 402 -2.43 -13.69 0.29
N GLY A 403 -2.46 -14.76 1.09
CA GLY A 403 -2.98 -16.06 0.68
C GLY A 403 -4.51 -16.17 0.61
N LEU A 404 -5.24 -15.09 0.90
CA LEU A 404 -6.70 -15.02 0.73
C LEU A 404 -7.12 -14.17 -0.47
N GLN A 405 -6.18 -13.53 -1.17
CA GLN A 405 -6.49 -12.60 -2.25
C GLN A 405 -7.37 -13.22 -3.34
N GLU A 406 -7.02 -14.42 -3.84
CA GLU A 406 -7.82 -15.09 -4.88
C GLU A 406 -9.27 -15.31 -4.42
N ARG A 407 -9.45 -15.69 -3.15
CA ARG A 407 -10.78 -15.97 -2.59
C ARG A 407 -11.60 -14.71 -2.38
N VAL A 408 -10.97 -13.58 -2.03
CA VAL A 408 -11.66 -12.31 -1.78
C VAL A 408 -11.89 -11.53 -3.07
N ASN A 409 -10.88 -11.46 -3.94
CA ASN A 409 -10.84 -10.59 -5.11
C ASN A 409 -11.07 -11.33 -6.44
N GLY A 410 -10.95 -12.66 -6.48
CA GLY A 410 -11.10 -13.44 -7.71
C GLY A 410 -9.88 -13.44 -8.64
N HIS A 411 -8.75 -12.90 -8.19
CA HIS A 411 -7.48 -12.88 -8.93
C HIS A 411 -6.26 -12.92 -8.00
N THR A 412 -5.11 -13.27 -8.55
CA THR A 412 -3.82 -13.41 -7.84
C THR A 412 -2.77 -12.40 -8.30
N THR A 413 -3.17 -11.34 -9.01
CA THR A 413 -2.21 -10.35 -9.51
C THR A 413 -1.56 -9.55 -8.38
N LEU A 414 -0.25 -9.33 -8.46
CA LEU A 414 0.59 -8.75 -7.41
C LEU A 414 1.54 -7.66 -7.96
N LEU A 415 2.26 -7.00 -7.05
CA LEU A 415 3.14 -5.83 -7.28
C LEU A 415 2.38 -4.55 -7.63
N HIS A 416 3.06 -3.41 -7.53
CA HIS A 416 2.45 -2.07 -7.59
C HIS A 416 1.54 -1.85 -8.80
N ASP A 417 1.72 -2.58 -9.90
CA ASP A 417 0.94 -2.46 -11.13
C ASP A 417 0.17 -3.74 -11.54
N GLY A 418 0.21 -4.78 -10.70
CA GLY A 418 -0.49 -6.05 -10.95
C GLY A 418 0.15 -6.95 -12.01
N ARG A 419 1.41 -6.72 -12.40
CA ARG A 419 2.07 -7.51 -13.46
C ARG A 419 2.27 -8.99 -13.11
N ALA A 420 2.61 -9.30 -11.86
CA ALA A 420 2.88 -10.67 -11.43
C ALA A 420 1.56 -11.43 -11.32
N ARG A 421 1.44 -12.59 -11.95
CA ARG A 421 0.21 -13.42 -11.93
C ARG A 421 0.06 -14.24 -10.65
N ASP A 422 1.15 -14.49 -9.94
CA ASP A 422 1.15 -15.25 -8.71
C ASP A 422 2.34 -14.85 -7.82
N LEU A 423 2.45 -15.50 -6.66
CA LEU A 423 3.52 -15.29 -5.69
C LEU A 423 4.91 -15.63 -6.25
N ALA A 424 5.03 -16.65 -7.11
CA ALA A 424 6.31 -17.05 -7.67
C ALA A 424 6.82 -15.99 -8.66
N GLU A 425 5.96 -15.49 -9.55
CA GLU A 425 6.29 -14.36 -10.43
C GLU A 425 6.62 -13.11 -9.63
N ALA A 426 5.88 -12.82 -8.55
CA ALA A 426 6.16 -11.66 -7.70
C ALA A 426 7.57 -11.75 -7.11
N ILE A 427 7.97 -12.90 -6.58
CA ILE A 427 9.35 -13.14 -6.09
C ILE A 427 10.36 -12.96 -7.24
N LEU A 428 10.09 -13.53 -8.42
CA LEU A 428 10.99 -13.45 -9.58
C LEU A 428 11.18 -12.02 -10.13
N TRP A 429 10.26 -11.09 -9.84
CA TRP A 429 10.41 -9.68 -10.18
C TRP A 429 11.33 -8.89 -9.24
N HIS A 430 11.67 -9.42 -8.06
CA HIS A 430 12.52 -8.70 -7.11
C HIS A 430 13.93 -8.49 -7.67
N GLY A 431 14.26 -7.25 -8.01
CA GLY A 431 15.60 -6.79 -8.36
C GLY A 431 16.26 -6.04 -7.19
N GLY A 432 17.24 -5.20 -7.49
CA GLY A 432 17.91 -4.35 -6.50
C GLY A 432 18.31 -5.10 -5.23
N GLU A 433 17.86 -4.60 -4.09
CA GLU A 433 18.04 -5.16 -2.74
C GLU A 433 17.43 -6.58 -2.62
N GLY A 434 16.28 -6.81 -3.25
CA GLY A 434 15.61 -8.13 -3.27
C GLY A 434 16.26 -9.19 -4.18
N ARG A 435 17.32 -8.84 -4.94
CA ARG A 435 17.94 -9.74 -5.93
C ARG A 435 18.50 -11.02 -5.29
N THR A 436 19.11 -10.91 -4.11
CA THR A 436 19.70 -12.08 -3.42
C THR A 436 18.62 -13.09 -3.04
N ALA A 437 17.51 -12.61 -2.46
CA ALA A 437 16.36 -13.45 -2.12
C ALA A 437 15.71 -14.07 -3.36
N ARG A 438 15.55 -13.28 -4.45
CA ARG A 438 15.08 -13.78 -5.74
C ARG A 438 15.93 -14.94 -6.25
N GLU A 439 17.25 -14.77 -6.31
CA GLU A 439 18.15 -15.78 -6.84
C GLU A 439 18.18 -17.04 -5.97
N ALA A 440 18.07 -16.89 -4.64
CA ALA A 440 17.92 -18.01 -3.73
C ALA A 440 16.66 -18.82 -4.05
N PHE A 441 15.51 -18.16 -4.23
CA PHE A 441 14.27 -18.82 -4.65
C PHE A 441 14.39 -19.48 -6.03
N ARG A 442 14.91 -18.75 -7.03
CA ARG A 442 15.04 -19.24 -8.42
C ARG A 442 15.90 -20.50 -8.50
N LYS A 443 16.98 -20.57 -7.72
CA LYS A 443 17.92 -21.71 -7.70
C LYS A 443 17.49 -22.85 -6.78
N ALA A 444 16.52 -22.64 -5.90
CA ALA A 444 16.11 -23.63 -4.92
C ALA A 444 15.42 -24.85 -5.59
N PRO A 445 15.57 -26.06 -5.00
CA PRO A 445 14.81 -27.22 -5.42
C PRO A 445 13.29 -26.97 -5.35
N LEU A 446 12.53 -27.66 -6.20
CA LEU A 446 11.07 -27.53 -6.26
C LEU A 446 10.39 -27.64 -4.88
N GLU A 447 10.81 -28.58 -4.03
CA GLU A 447 10.25 -28.75 -2.69
C GLU A 447 10.39 -27.50 -1.81
N GLU A 448 11.53 -26.81 -1.88
CA GLU A 448 11.76 -25.61 -1.09
C GLU A 448 10.97 -24.43 -1.63
N ARG A 449 10.85 -24.32 -2.96
CA ARG A 449 9.99 -23.32 -3.62
C ARG A 449 8.54 -23.52 -3.21
N VAL A 450 8.04 -24.76 -3.28
CA VAL A 450 6.67 -25.12 -2.85
C VAL A 450 6.47 -24.80 -1.37
N ALA A 451 7.40 -25.19 -0.50
CA ALA A 451 7.28 -24.90 0.94
C ALA A 451 7.21 -23.39 1.23
N LEU A 452 8.06 -22.58 0.59
CA LEU A 452 8.01 -21.12 0.71
C LEU A 452 6.66 -20.57 0.25
N LEU A 453 6.16 -21.01 -0.91
CA LEU A 453 4.87 -20.58 -1.44
C LEU A 453 3.72 -21.03 -0.53
N SER A 454 3.76 -22.23 0.04
CA SER A 454 2.79 -22.68 1.04
C SER A 454 2.79 -21.81 2.30
N PHE A 455 3.97 -21.37 2.75
CA PHE A 455 4.06 -20.40 3.85
C PHE A 455 3.43 -19.06 3.48
N LEU A 456 3.75 -18.49 2.32
CA LEU A 456 3.13 -17.23 1.87
C LEU A 456 1.61 -17.37 1.71
N GLN A 457 1.12 -18.49 1.16
CA GLN A 457 -0.31 -18.80 1.06
C GLN A 457 -0.98 -18.97 2.43
N SER A 458 -0.21 -19.26 3.48
CA SER A 458 -0.70 -19.36 4.86
C SER A 458 -0.97 -17.99 5.49
N LEU A 459 -0.31 -16.93 5.02
CA LEU A 459 -0.41 -15.56 5.54
C LEU A 459 -1.75 -14.91 5.19
#